data_AF-A0A2V9WUG7-F1
#
_entry.id   AF-A0A2V9WUG7-F1
#
_cell.length_a   1.000
_cell.length_b   1.000
_cell.length_c   1.000
_cell.angle_alpha   90.00
_cell.angle_beta   90.00
_cell.angle_gamma   90.00
#
_symmetry.space_group_name_H-M   'P 1'
#
loop_
_entity.id
_entity.type
_entity.pdbx_description
1 polymer ?
#
loop_
_entity_poly.entity_id
_entity_poly.type
_entity_poly.pdbx_seq_one_letter_code
_entity_poly.pdbx_strand_id
1 'polypeptide(L)'
;MASQSESTLILSIRNRLKAISYSGSGQRPDGGQNYGFRPLKGKPEECALIAEVQDNIALKNALVSLNHSDSIFFTVACEKSCNQHSSGCGYWMKGYVEVAFSYKVMVQNAQCYFQLFYDFNLNWFWKQKQEAIVQCHFELEPTNFWRHQVVGFAMTVWIQTEVMPSEDAARNAWSWALNTFVDFMKMQTLPSGHKFTPMY
;
A
#
# COMPACT_ATOMS: atom_id res chain seq x y z
N MET A 1 -17.46 -28.15 -13.13
CA MET A 1 -16.98 -26.89 -13.75
C MET A 1 -16.14 -26.19 -12.69
N ALA A 2 -14.83 -26.10 -12.87
CA ALA A 2 -14.01 -25.28 -11.97
C ALA A 2 -14.43 -23.82 -12.19
N SER A 3 -14.80 -23.09 -11.14
CA SER A 3 -14.96 -21.64 -11.26
C SER A 3 -13.60 -21.10 -11.71
N GLN A 4 -13.54 -20.43 -12.87
CA GLN A 4 -12.36 -19.65 -13.20
C GLN A 4 -12.29 -18.54 -12.15
N SER A 5 -11.30 -18.64 -11.27
CA SER A 5 -11.01 -17.55 -10.34
C SER A 5 -10.55 -16.34 -11.16
N GLU A 6 -11.15 -15.19 -10.92
CA GLU A 6 -10.75 -13.92 -11.52
C GLU A 6 -10.16 -13.01 -10.44
N SER A 7 -9.27 -12.11 -10.82
CA SER A 7 -8.78 -11.08 -9.91
C SER A 7 -9.96 -10.29 -9.34
N THR A 8 -9.85 -9.79 -8.11
CA THR A 8 -10.94 -9.04 -7.47
C THR A 8 -10.42 -7.75 -6.88
N LEU A 9 -11.09 -6.64 -7.21
CA LEU A 9 -10.81 -5.32 -6.64
C LEU A 9 -11.95 -4.91 -5.71
N ILE A 10 -11.63 -4.58 -4.46
CA ILE A 10 -12.60 -4.24 -3.41
C ILE A 10 -12.25 -2.87 -2.84
N LEU A 11 -13.24 -2.00 -2.67
CA LEU A 11 -13.12 -0.81 -1.82
C LEU A 11 -13.99 -0.99 -0.57
N SER A 12 -13.42 -0.69 0.58
CA SER A 12 -14.15 -0.59 1.85
C SER A 12 -13.76 0.69 2.57
N ILE A 13 -14.70 1.23 3.34
CA ILE A 13 -14.49 2.43 4.17
C ILE A 13 -14.75 2.02 5.62
N ARG A 14 -13.76 2.19 6.50
CA ARG A 14 -13.93 1.93 7.93
C ARG A 14 -14.29 3.22 8.64
N ASN A 15 -15.25 3.15 9.55
CA ASN A 15 -15.59 4.24 10.46
C ASN A 15 -14.88 4.06 11.81
N ARG A 16 -13.55 3.98 11.79
CA ARG A 16 -12.72 4.02 13.00
C ARG A 16 -11.58 5.00 12.79
N LEU A 17 -11.38 5.89 13.75
CA LEU A 17 -10.25 6.80 13.73
C LEU A 17 -8.99 6.04 14.17
N LYS A 18 -8.04 5.88 13.26
CA LYS A 18 -6.73 5.33 13.59
C LYS A 18 -5.71 6.43 13.86
N ALA A 19 -4.73 6.05 14.63
CA ALA A 19 -3.62 6.87 15.07
C ALA A 19 -2.32 6.36 14.47
N ILE A 20 -1.50 7.25 13.93
CA ILE A 20 -0.15 6.88 13.50
C ILE A 20 0.76 6.87 14.73
N SER A 21 1.31 5.70 15.06
CA SER A 21 2.27 5.57 16.16
C SER A 21 3.64 6.10 15.74
N TYR A 22 3.88 7.39 15.98
CA TYR A 22 5.18 8.04 15.74
C TYR A 22 6.28 7.62 16.74
N SER A 23 5.92 6.90 17.80
CA SER A 23 6.82 6.30 18.76
C SER A 23 6.79 4.79 18.60
N GLY A 24 7.88 4.20 18.12
CA GLY A 24 8.06 2.76 18.08
C GLY A 24 9.50 2.41 18.45
N SER A 25 9.67 1.74 19.58
CA SER A 25 10.95 1.19 20.04
C SER A 25 10.76 -0.08 20.89
N GLY A 26 9.60 -0.74 20.78
CA GLY A 26 9.22 -1.85 21.65
C GLY A 26 8.95 -3.15 20.91
N GLN A 27 9.04 -4.26 21.63
CA GLN A 27 8.67 -5.58 21.14
C GLN A 27 7.14 -5.73 21.15
N ARG A 28 6.55 -6.23 20.06
CA ARG A 28 5.16 -6.62 19.91
C ARG A 28 4.87 -7.88 20.75
N PRO A 29 3.60 -8.15 21.12
CA PRO A 29 3.22 -9.33 21.91
C PRO A 29 3.58 -10.68 21.28
N ASP A 30 3.75 -10.74 19.95
CA ASP A 30 4.17 -11.91 19.18
C ASP A 30 5.70 -12.07 19.09
N GLY A 31 6.46 -11.20 19.77
CA GLY A 31 7.92 -11.20 19.74
C GLY A 31 8.54 -10.37 18.62
N GLY A 32 7.74 -9.85 17.68
CA GLY A 32 8.21 -8.96 16.60
C GLY A 32 8.63 -7.58 17.13
N GLN A 33 9.41 -6.80 16.38
CA GLN A 33 9.78 -5.44 16.79
C GLN A 33 8.81 -4.40 16.19
N ASN A 34 8.31 -3.47 16.99
CA ASN A 34 7.56 -2.31 16.52
C ASN A 34 8.52 -1.14 16.28
N TYR A 35 8.79 -0.84 15.01
CA TYR A 35 9.64 0.28 14.60
C TYR A 35 8.90 1.62 14.50
N GLY A 36 7.58 1.61 14.70
CA GLY A 36 6.72 2.79 14.58
C GLY A 36 6.69 3.35 13.15
N PHE A 37 5.91 4.41 12.97
CA PHE A 37 5.95 5.19 11.74
C PHE A 37 7.27 5.96 11.62
N ARG A 38 7.86 5.92 10.43
CA ARG A 38 9.02 6.75 10.07
C ARG A 38 8.61 7.72 8.95
N PRO A 39 8.89 9.03 9.06
CA PRO A 39 8.62 9.98 7.99
C PRO A 39 9.65 9.81 6.87
N LEU A 40 9.32 8.95 5.89
CA LEU A 40 10.21 8.55 4.79
C LEU A 40 10.16 9.51 3.59
N LYS A 41 9.22 10.46 3.55
CA LYS A 41 9.05 11.39 2.43
C LYS A 41 10.33 12.20 2.18
N GLY A 42 10.84 12.14 0.96
CA GLY A 42 12.10 12.77 0.55
C GLY A 42 13.36 12.03 0.99
N LYS A 43 13.24 10.80 1.54
CA LYS A 43 14.35 10.06 2.16
C LYS A 43 14.47 8.62 1.63
N PRO A 44 14.86 8.45 0.36
CA PRO A 44 14.93 7.12 -0.27
C PRO A 44 15.92 6.17 0.43
N GLU A 45 16.99 6.68 1.03
CA GLU A 45 17.96 5.92 1.81
C GLU A 45 17.36 5.34 3.10
N GLU A 46 16.47 6.07 3.77
CA GLU A 46 15.79 5.57 4.98
C GLU A 46 14.76 4.48 4.64
N CYS A 47 14.20 4.49 3.42
CA CYS A 47 13.29 3.43 2.95
C CYS A 47 13.97 2.06 2.93
N ALA A 48 15.26 2.02 2.60
CA ALA A 48 16.06 0.79 2.58
C ALA A 48 16.38 0.25 3.98
N LEU A 49 16.09 0.99 5.06
CA LEU A 49 16.32 0.59 6.45
C LEU A 49 15.06 0.03 7.13
N ILE A 50 13.95 -0.07 6.39
CA ILE A 50 12.71 -0.69 6.86
C ILE A 50 12.90 -2.22 6.88
N ALA A 51 12.62 -2.86 8.00
CA ALA A 51 12.84 -4.30 8.17
C ALA A 51 11.94 -5.10 7.22
N GLU A 52 10.71 -4.63 7.07
CA GLU A 52 9.65 -5.20 6.25
C GLU A 52 10.00 -5.21 4.76
N VAL A 53 11.04 -4.50 4.30
CA VAL A 53 11.42 -4.48 2.87
C VAL A 53 12.71 -5.22 2.53
N GLN A 54 13.47 -5.71 3.52
CA GLN A 54 14.82 -6.23 3.30
C GLN A 54 14.90 -7.38 2.29
N ASP A 55 13.90 -8.28 2.29
CA ASP A 55 13.82 -9.45 1.41
C ASP A 55 12.83 -9.27 0.24
N ASN A 56 12.38 -8.04 -0.04
CA ASN A 56 11.45 -7.80 -1.14
C ASN A 56 11.74 -6.49 -1.89
N ILE A 57 12.33 -6.65 -3.07
CA ILE A 57 12.72 -5.52 -3.93
C ILE A 57 11.51 -4.72 -4.43
N ALA A 58 10.38 -5.36 -4.71
CA ALA A 58 9.18 -4.66 -5.17
C ALA A 58 8.62 -3.73 -4.08
N LEU A 59 8.55 -4.21 -2.84
CA LEU A 59 8.11 -3.40 -1.70
C LEU A 59 9.10 -2.27 -1.39
N LYS A 60 10.41 -2.55 -1.44
CA LYS A 60 11.44 -1.51 -1.30
C LYS A 60 11.25 -0.42 -2.37
N ASN A 61 11.09 -0.81 -3.63
CA ASN A 61 10.89 0.14 -4.74
C ASN A 61 9.57 0.90 -4.62
N ALA A 62 8.52 0.27 -4.10
CA ALA A 62 7.25 0.91 -3.79
C ALA A 62 7.44 2.04 -2.77
N LEU A 63 8.11 1.75 -1.65
CA LEU A 63 8.41 2.75 -0.62
C LEU A 63 9.25 3.90 -1.19
N VAL A 64 10.31 3.60 -1.93
CA VAL A 64 11.16 4.63 -2.55
C VAL A 64 10.35 5.51 -3.52
N SER A 65 9.55 4.91 -4.38
CA SER A 65 8.76 5.63 -5.39
C SER A 65 7.69 6.52 -4.75
N LEU A 66 6.93 5.95 -3.82
CA LEU A 66 5.82 6.66 -3.19
C LEU A 66 6.32 7.75 -2.24
N ASN A 67 7.49 7.58 -1.62
CA ASN A 67 8.10 8.60 -0.77
C ASN A 67 9.08 9.52 -1.50
N HIS A 68 9.25 9.42 -2.82
CA HIS A 68 10.04 10.40 -3.57
C HIS A 68 9.53 11.83 -3.33
N SER A 69 10.41 12.84 -3.37
CA SER A 69 10.03 14.25 -3.12
C SER A 69 8.86 14.70 -3.98
N ASP A 70 8.87 14.29 -5.25
CA ASP A 70 7.92 14.74 -6.27
C ASP A 70 6.63 13.92 -6.32
N SER A 71 6.56 12.81 -5.58
CA SER A 71 5.32 12.03 -5.46
C SER A 71 4.26 12.87 -4.75
N ILE A 72 2.98 12.72 -5.10
CA ILE A 72 1.89 13.37 -4.35
C ILE A 72 1.45 12.56 -3.12
N PHE A 73 2.12 11.44 -2.87
CA PHE A 73 1.84 10.48 -1.81
C PHE A 73 3.01 10.33 -0.84
N PHE A 74 2.76 9.66 0.27
CA PHE A 74 3.77 9.07 1.13
C PHE A 74 3.22 7.76 1.72
N THR A 75 4.11 6.88 2.20
CA THR A 75 3.70 5.62 2.85
C THR A 75 3.55 5.80 4.36
N VAL A 76 2.52 5.20 4.94
CA VAL A 76 2.27 5.17 6.38
C VAL A 76 2.76 3.87 7.01
N ALA A 77 2.49 2.74 6.37
CA ALA A 77 2.85 1.42 6.87
C ALA A 77 2.95 0.43 5.71
N CYS A 78 3.64 -0.68 5.95
CA CYS A 78 3.65 -1.81 5.04
C CYS A 78 3.90 -3.10 5.83
N GLU A 79 3.44 -4.21 5.29
CA GLU A 79 3.72 -5.55 5.81
C GLU A 79 3.60 -6.57 4.68
N LYS A 80 4.27 -7.71 4.81
CA LYS A 80 4.11 -8.82 3.88
C LYS A 80 4.38 -10.15 4.57
N SER A 81 3.71 -11.19 4.10
CA SER A 81 3.90 -12.56 4.54
C SER A 81 3.78 -13.49 3.33
N CYS A 82 4.72 -14.43 3.21
CA CYS A 82 4.58 -15.56 2.31
C CYS A 82 4.26 -16.79 3.16
N ASN A 83 3.20 -17.50 2.78
CA ASN A 83 2.60 -18.54 3.60
C ASN A 83 2.48 -19.82 2.78
N GLN A 84 2.73 -20.96 3.41
CA GLN A 84 2.45 -22.27 2.81
C GLN A 84 0.96 -22.62 3.04
N HIS A 85 0.32 -23.23 2.04
CA HIS A 85 -1.05 -23.70 2.19
C HIS A 85 -1.11 -24.85 3.22
N SER A 86 -2.23 -24.97 3.95
CA SER A 86 -2.37 -25.93 5.06
C SER A 86 -2.27 -27.39 4.66
N SER A 87 -2.55 -27.71 3.38
CA SER A 87 -2.34 -29.04 2.81
C SER A 87 -0.86 -29.39 2.57
N GLY A 88 0.06 -28.43 2.78
CA GLY A 88 1.47 -28.55 2.42
C GLY A 88 1.77 -28.32 0.93
N CYS A 89 0.73 -28.24 0.09
CA CYS A 89 0.87 -28.04 -1.35
C CYS A 89 0.60 -26.58 -1.74
N GLY A 90 1.64 -25.87 -2.17
CA GLY A 90 1.56 -24.51 -2.69
C GLY A 90 1.73 -23.40 -1.66
N TYR A 91 1.86 -22.19 -2.18
CA TYR A 91 2.24 -20.99 -1.44
C TYR A 91 1.34 -19.83 -1.83
N TRP A 92 1.03 -18.94 -0.91
CA TRP A 92 0.29 -17.72 -1.19
C TRP A 92 0.92 -16.56 -0.44
N MET A 93 0.83 -15.38 -1.02
CA MET A 93 1.39 -14.17 -0.42
C MET A 93 0.28 -13.20 -0.07
N LYS A 94 0.41 -12.55 1.08
CA LYS A 94 -0.46 -11.44 1.49
C LYS A 94 0.38 -10.34 2.11
N GLY A 95 0.07 -9.12 1.76
CA GLY A 95 0.70 -7.94 2.33
C GLY A 95 -0.08 -6.70 2.02
N TYR A 96 0.42 -5.55 2.47
CA TYR A 96 -0.17 -4.27 2.15
C TYR A 96 0.87 -3.16 2.08
N VAL A 97 0.49 -2.09 1.38
CA VAL A 97 1.06 -0.77 1.54
C VAL A 97 -0.05 0.18 1.94
N GLU A 98 0.18 0.96 2.98
CA GLU A 98 -0.70 2.04 3.39
C GLU A 98 -0.15 3.37 2.89
N VAL A 99 -0.99 4.14 2.21
CA VAL A 99 -0.61 5.41 1.56
C VAL A 99 -1.53 6.54 2.00
N ALA A 100 -1.00 7.75 1.97
CA ALA A 100 -1.75 8.97 2.17
C ALA A 100 -1.27 10.07 1.21
N PHE A 101 -2.14 11.02 0.88
CA PHE A 101 -1.74 12.21 0.11
C PHE A 101 -0.81 13.10 0.94
N SER A 102 0.24 13.62 0.31
CA SER A 102 1.22 14.53 0.93
C SER A 102 0.67 15.94 1.19
N TYR A 103 -0.56 16.26 0.79
CA TYR A 103 -1.11 17.62 0.86
C TYR A 103 -2.35 17.68 1.74
N LYS A 104 -2.43 18.68 2.62
CA LYS A 104 -3.49 18.79 3.64
C LYS A 104 -4.91 18.70 3.05
N VAL A 105 -5.19 19.48 2.01
CA VAL A 105 -6.52 19.49 1.38
C VAL A 105 -6.91 18.16 0.75
N MET A 106 -5.93 17.38 0.26
CA MET A 106 -6.18 16.08 -0.37
C MET A 106 -6.29 14.97 0.68
N VAL A 107 -5.42 14.97 1.69
CA VAL A 107 -5.47 13.95 2.75
C VAL A 107 -6.78 14.02 3.53
N GLN A 108 -7.39 15.21 3.65
CA GLN A 108 -8.67 15.44 4.33
C GLN A 108 -9.89 15.11 3.46
N ASN A 109 -9.71 14.90 2.15
CA ASN A 109 -10.81 14.69 1.23
C ASN A 109 -10.92 13.22 0.82
N ALA A 110 -11.90 12.51 1.38
CA ALA A 110 -12.19 11.12 1.03
C ALA A 110 -12.51 10.91 -0.46
N GLN A 111 -13.03 11.94 -1.16
CA GLN A 111 -13.31 11.85 -2.60
C GLN A 111 -12.04 11.64 -3.43
N CYS A 112 -10.90 12.22 -3.02
CA CYS A 112 -9.61 12.00 -3.69
C CYS A 112 -9.21 10.52 -3.68
N TYR A 113 -9.48 9.83 -2.57
CA TYR A 113 -9.22 8.39 -2.42
C TYR A 113 -10.21 7.52 -3.19
N PHE A 114 -11.50 7.89 -3.19
CA PHE A 114 -12.49 7.20 -4.02
C PHE A 114 -12.14 7.28 -5.50
N GLN A 115 -11.77 8.48 -5.99
CA GLN A 115 -11.36 8.69 -7.37
C GLN A 115 -10.12 7.84 -7.72
N LEU A 116 -9.13 7.80 -6.82
CA LEU A 116 -7.94 6.98 -6.97
C LEU A 116 -8.28 5.49 -7.18
N PHE A 117 -9.17 4.93 -6.34
CA PHE A 117 -9.64 3.56 -6.49
C PHE A 117 -10.43 3.38 -7.80
N TYR A 118 -11.33 4.31 -8.11
CA TYR A 118 -12.18 4.25 -9.29
C TYR A 118 -11.36 4.22 -10.57
N ASP A 119 -10.34 5.07 -10.68
CA ASP A 119 -9.43 5.11 -11.82
C ASP A 119 -8.49 3.90 -11.86
N PHE A 120 -7.99 3.43 -10.71
CA PHE A 120 -7.22 2.19 -10.68
C PHE A 120 -8.06 1.02 -11.20
N ASN A 121 -9.29 0.89 -10.72
CA ASN A 121 -10.19 -0.18 -11.11
C ASN A 121 -10.58 -0.09 -12.58
N LEU A 122 -11.21 1.01 -13.02
CA LEU A 122 -11.78 1.08 -14.38
C LEU A 122 -10.77 1.42 -15.47
N ASN A 123 -9.76 2.24 -15.14
CA ASN A 123 -8.93 2.87 -16.13
C ASN A 123 -7.51 2.31 -16.21
N TRP A 124 -7.06 1.52 -15.22
CA TRP A 124 -5.69 1.03 -15.14
C TRP A 124 -5.55 -0.48 -15.05
N PHE A 125 -6.08 -1.11 -13.99
CA PHE A 125 -5.76 -2.50 -13.62
C PHE A 125 -6.13 -3.49 -14.71
N TRP A 126 -7.36 -3.42 -15.23
CA TRP A 126 -7.86 -4.34 -16.26
C TRP A 126 -7.21 -4.12 -17.64
N LYS A 127 -6.50 -3.02 -17.85
CA LYS A 127 -5.74 -2.77 -19.09
C LYS A 127 -4.33 -3.37 -19.05
N GLN A 128 -3.88 -3.82 -17.88
CA GLN A 128 -2.59 -4.47 -17.75
C GLN A 128 -2.66 -5.92 -18.22
N LYS A 129 -1.56 -6.43 -18.76
CA LYS A 129 -1.38 -7.87 -18.95
C LYS A 129 -1.36 -8.54 -17.57
N GLN A 130 -2.41 -9.29 -17.26
CA GLN A 130 -2.52 -10.00 -15.99
C GLN A 130 -1.50 -11.15 -15.94
N GLU A 131 -0.59 -11.13 -14.97
CA GLU A 131 0.40 -12.20 -14.76
C GLU A 131 -0.01 -13.20 -13.68
N ALA A 132 -0.98 -12.83 -12.84
CA ALA A 132 -1.52 -13.67 -11.79
C ALA A 132 -2.95 -13.26 -11.39
N ILE A 133 -3.67 -14.18 -10.78
CA ILE A 133 -4.95 -13.90 -10.12
C ILE A 133 -4.65 -13.37 -8.71
N VAL A 134 -5.16 -12.18 -8.42
CA VAL A 134 -4.94 -11.49 -7.14
C VAL A 134 -6.21 -10.82 -6.64
N GLN A 135 -6.31 -10.71 -5.32
CA GLN A 135 -7.28 -9.86 -4.66
C GLN A 135 -6.57 -8.58 -4.20
N CYS A 136 -7.06 -7.43 -4.67
CA CYS A 136 -6.64 -6.11 -4.24
C CYS A 136 -7.77 -5.48 -3.42
N HIS A 137 -7.56 -5.27 -2.13
CA HIS A 137 -8.55 -4.69 -1.22
C HIS A 137 -8.06 -3.35 -0.68
N PHE A 138 -8.71 -2.29 -1.13
CA PHE A 138 -8.51 -0.90 -0.73
C PHE A 138 -9.37 -0.61 0.50
N GLU A 139 -8.73 -0.31 1.62
CA GLU A 139 -9.38 0.04 2.88
C GLU A 139 -9.08 1.50 3.23
N LEU A 140 -10.09 2.35 3.12
CA LEU A 140 -10.01 3.77 3.47
C LEU A 140 -10.42 3.98 4.93
N GLU A 141 -9.56 4.64 5.71
CA GLU A 141 -9.80 4.86 7.13
C GLU A 141 -9.44 6.30 7.56
N PRO A 142 -10.27 6.97 8.38
CA PRO A 142 -9.89 8.21 9.04
C PRO A 142 -8.62 8.03 9.86
N THR A 143 -7.66 8.94 9.68
CA THR A 143 -6.32 8.85 10.26
C THR A 143 -5.92 10.17 10.87
N ASN A 144 -5.42 10.13 12.10
CA ASN A 144 -4.89 11.30 12.80
C ASN A 144 -3.38 11.43 12.60
N PHE A 145 -2.97 12.47 11.87
CA PHE A 145 -1.58 12.84 11.62
C PHE A 145 -1.12 13.88 12.65
N TRP A 146 -0.96 13.45 13.91
CA TRP A 146 -0.78 14.35 15.06
C TRP A 146 0.36 15.36 14.91
N ARG A 147 1.50 14.96 14.35
CA ARG A 147 2.64 15.87 14.14
C ARG A 147 2.33 17.03 13.18
N HIS A 148 1.31 16.88 12.35
CA HIS A 148 0.90 17.88 11.36
C HIS A 148 -0.41 18.58 11.73
N GLN A 149 -1.03 18.19 12.86
CA GLN A 149 -2.33 18.69 13.32
C GLN A 149 -3.43 18.54 12.26
N VAL A 150 -3.43 17.40 11.56
CA VAL A 150 -4.41 17.09 10.51
C VAL A 150 -5.11 15.77 10.81
N VAL A 151 -6.43 15.80 10.80
CA VAL A 151 -7.27 14.59 10.70
C VAL A 151 -7.69 14.46 9.24
N GLY A 152 -7.26 13.38 8.60
CA GLY A 152 -7.59 13.09 7.21
C GLY A 152 -7.85 11.61 7.04
N PHE A 153 -7.41 11.05 5.93
CA PHE A 153 -7.57 9.64 5.60
C PHE A 153 -6.23 9.05 5.16
N ALA A 154 -6.09 7.74 5.36
CA ALA A 154 -5.07 6.92 4.74
C ALA A 154 -5.76 5.69 4.13
N MET A 155 -5.16 5.16 3.07
CA MET A 155 -5.69 4.04 2.31
C MET A 155 -4.72 2.88 2.39
N THR A 156 -5.17 1.77 2.95
CA THR A 156 -4.43 0.52 2.97
C THR A 156 -4.79 -0.29 1.73
N VAL A 157 -3.80 -0.66 0.93
CA VAL A 157 -3.99 -1.52 -0.24
C VAL A 157 -3.46 -2.90 0.09
N TRP A 158 -4.36 -3.79 0.48
CA TRP A 158 -4.07 -5.20 0.70
C TRP A 158 -3.99 -5.92 -0.63
N ILE A 159 -2.96 -6.73 -0.81
CA ILE A 159 -2.78 -7.60 -1.97
C ILE A 159 -2.62 -9.01 -1.46
N GLN A 160 -3.44 -9.92 -1.98
CA GLN A 160 -3.37 -11.35 -1.71
C GLN A 160 -3.35 -12.11 -3.04
N THR A 161 -2.44 -13.08 -3.17
CA THR A 161 -2.40 -13.98 -4.33
C THR A 161 -3.29 -15.18 -4.11
N GLU A 162 -3.66 -15.87 -5.20
CA GLU A 162 -4.05 -17.28 -5.09
C GLU A 162 -2.89 -18.17 -4.61
N VAL A 163 -3.21 -19.45 -4.36
CA VAL A 163 -2.22 -20.48 -4.06
C VAL A 163 -1.46 -20.82 -5.33
N MET A 164 -0.16 -20.53 -5.31
CA MET A 164 0.81 -20.76 -6.36
C MET A 164 1.61 -22.05 -6.12
N PRO A 165 2.20 -22.66 -7.15
CA PRO A 165 2.94 -23.92 -7.01
C PRO A 165 4.24 -23.79 -6.22
N SER A 166 4.82 -22.59 -6.11
CA SER A 166 6.07 -22.35 -5.38
C SER A 166 6.07 -21.00 -4.67
N GLU A 167 6.97 -20.85 -3.69
CA GLU A 167 7.20 -19.59 -2.98
C GLU A 167 7.57 -18.47 -3.96
N ASP A 168 8.49 -18.73 -4.90
CA ASP A 168 8.91 -17.77 -5.91
C ASP A 168 7.75 -17.33 -6.80
N ALA A 169 6.87 -18.25 -7.19
CA ALA A 169 5.68 -17.93 -7.98
C ALA A 169 4.72 -17.02 -7.20
N ALA A 170 4.52 -17.29 -5.90
CA ALA A 170 3.73 -16.41 -5.03
C ALA A 170 4.35 -15.02 -4.87
N ARG A 171 5.67 -14.95 -4.67
CA ARG A 171 6.42 -13.69 -4.56
C ARG A 171 6.37 -12.88 -5.85
N ASN A 172 6.51 -13.52 -7.00
CA ASN A 172 6.44 -12.86 -8.30
C ASN A 172 5.03 -12.33 -8.59
N ALA A 173 4.00 -13.14 -8.34
CA ALA A 173 2.60 -12.71 -8.50
C ALA A 173 2.26 -11.50 -7.63
N TRP A 174 2.67 -11.52 -6.36
CA TRP A 174 2.45 -10.40 -5.45
C TRP A 174 3.23 -9.15 -5.86
N SER A 175 4.49 -9.34 -6.28
CA SER A 175 5.35 -8.24 -6.75
C SER A 175 4.78 -7.58 -8.02
N TRP A 176 4.27 -8.37 -8.96
CA TRP A 176 3.59 -7.86 -10.15
C TRP A 176 2.37 -7.01 -9.78
N ALA A 177 1.53 -7.48 -8.87
CA ALA A 177 0.33 -6.74 -8.44
C ALA A 177 0.70 -5.43 -7.72
N LEU A 178 1.71 -5.47 -6.84
CA LEU A 178 2.21 -4.27 -6.17
C LEU A 178 2.80 -3.27 -7.16
N ASN A 179 3.64 -3.73 -8.09
CA ASN A 179 4.23 -2.87 -9.12
C ASN A 179 3.14 -2.24 -10.00
N THR A 180 2.12 -3.01 -10.38
CA THR A 180 0.96 -2.50 -11.12
C THR A 180 0.27 -1.35 -10.39
N PHE A 181 0.09 -1.47 -9.07
CA PHE A 181 -0.44 -0.39 -8.25
C PHE A 181 0.52 0.80 -8.17
N VAL A 182 1.80 0.58 -7.90
CA VAL A 182 2.79 1.66 -7.76
C VAL A 182 2.96 2.44 -9.06
N ASP A 183 2.95 1.77 -10.21
CA ASP A 183 3.06 2.42 -11.50
C ASP A 183 1.84 3.29 -11.80
N PHE A 184 0.63 2.85 -11.42
CA PHE A 184 -0.55 3.72 -11.44
C PHE A 184 -0.37 4.97 -10.57
N MET A 185 0.13 4.79 -9.34
CA MET A 185 0.33 5.88 -8.39
C MET A 185 1.33 6.92 -8.91
N LYS A 186 2.40 6.48 -9.59
CA LYS A 186 3.39 7.39 -10.21
C LYS A 186 2.80 8.28 -11.31
N MET A 187 1.71 7.86 -11.95
CA MET A 187 1.04 8.63 -13.00
C MET A 187 0.13 9.72 -12.44
N GLN A 188 -0.16 9.71 -11.13
CA GLN A 188 -1.05 10.69 -10.51
C GLN A 188 -0.33 12.02 -10.32
N THR A 189 -0.99 13.10 -10.71
CA THR A 189 -0.47 14.45 -10.59
C THR A 189 -1.41 15.32 -9.76
N LEU A 190 -0.87 16.43 -9.26
CA LEU A 190 -1.71 17.44 -8.63
C LEU A 190 -2.67 18.05 -9.66
N PRO A 191 -3.94 18.28 -9.30
CA PRO A 191 -4.84 19.10 -10.09
C PRO A 191 -4.22 20.49 -10.37
N SER A 192 -4.26 20.93 -11.63
CA SER A 192 -3.75 22.23 -12.01
C SER A 192 -4.58 23.37 -11.41
N GLY A 193 -3.95 24.53 -11.19
CA GLY A 193 -4.65 25.75 -10.75
C GLY A 193 -4.96 25.86 -9.24
N HIS A 194 -4.55 24.90 -8.42
CA HIS A 194 -4.74 24.93 -6.97
C HIS A 194 -3.42 25.12 -6.21
N LYS A 195 -3.44 25.90 -5.12
CA LYS A 195 -2.33 25.97 -4.17
C LYS A 195 -2.47 24.86 -3.14
N PHE A 196 -1.48 23.97 -3.07
CA PHE A 196 -1.46 22.88 -2.10
C PHE A 196 -0.46 23.14 -0.99
N THR A 197 -0.86 22.89 0.26
CA THR A 197 0.04 22.94 1.42
C THR A 197 0.57 21.53 1.71
N PRO A 198 1.89 21.28 1.57
CA PRO A 198 2.48 20.00 1.93
C PRO A 198 2.33 19.70 3.42
N MET A 199 2.25 18.41 3.75
CA MET A 199 2.42 17.90 5.10
C MET A 199 3.88 17.61 5.41
N TYR A 200 4.63 17.15 4.40
CA TYR A 200 6.05 16.78 4.44
C TYR A 200 6.76 17.33 3.21
#